data_AF-A0A482PIC8-F1
#
_entry.id   AF-A0A482PIC8-F1
#
_cell.length_a   1.000
_cell.length_b   1.000
_cell.length_c   1.000
_cell.angle_alpha   90.00
_cell.angle_beta   90.00
_cell.angle_gamma   90.00
#
_symmetry.space_group_name_H-M   'P 1'
#
loop_
_entity.id
_entity.type
_entity.pdbx_description
1 polymer ?
#
loop_
_entity_poly.entity_id
_entity_poly.type
_entity_poly.pdbx_seq_one_letter_code
_entity_poly.pdbx_strand_id
1 'polypeptide(L)'
;MPTVGWIQETAIDLFLERGFSAQEKGSTTKFKCRECPMEFSSMAERSQHERLHPVANPMLTIDGREVMGDNFKLTRAVGPEDIVLSCVDEIELNGNVLDHPDELLKQLSSAKKGFFDIKLSRRGIRPKRIKIDLLVASLTQLEQVDQSFLRLFGRDDFDGDTISHFISETEGCDEVIWYRDGLVRYLHGVMAKDQRAERLTTEDFAKCFNRSHQLLVQYPTALSYSLSQLIKFSFNDFSDFRSRTSISRLDDALMLFRGDTISTNAGDQNAILKLPTDHITSRILNDYVAHFPRYTLESLELAIDQINTSKLVNQDRQKLNYLRYLKASEEGNLKAQRNYGTKLKYSEVFNVTVPESEASDV
;
A
#
# COMPACT_ATOMS: atom_id res chain seq x y z
N MET A 1 48.16 33.19 -23.59
CA MET A 1 47.13 32.84 -22.58
C MET A 1 46.60 34.13 -21.99
N PRO A 2 45.32 34.50 -22.20
CA PRO A 2 44.72 35.61 -21.47
C PRO A 2 43.91 35.09 -20.28
N THR A 3 44.27 35.51 -19.09
CA THR A 3 43.51 35.35 -17.85
C THR A 3 42.42 36.41 -17.80
N VAL A 4 41.17 36.00 -17.99
CA VAL A 4 39.99 36.83 -17.71
C VAL A 4 39.48 36.50 -16.31
N GLY A 5 39.88 37.32 -15.33
CA GLY A 5 39.29 37.33 -14.01
C GLY A 5 37.94 38.04 -14.07
N TRP A 6 36.86 37.32 -13.83
CA TRP A 6 35.54 37.90 -13.64
C TRP A 6 35.49 38.54 -12.26
N ILE A 7 35.49 39.87 -12.20
CA ILE A 7 35.16 40.62 -10.99
C ILE A 7 33.62 40.65 -10.95
N GLN A 8 33.02 39.96 -9.99
CA GLN A 8 31.61 40.13 -9.66
C GLN A 8 31.48 41.44 -8.86
N GLU A 9 30.94 42.47 -9.49
CA GLU A 9 30.43 43.64 -8.77
C GLU A 9 29.30 43.17 -7.85
N THR A 10 29.51 43.27 -6.55
CA THR A 10 28.50 42.92 -5.56
C THR A 10 27.43 44.01 -5.51
N ALA A 11 26.17 43.61 -5.27
CA ALA A 11 25.02 44.52 -5.16
C ALA A 11 25.18 45.67 -4.14
N ILE A 12 26.20 45.59 -3.27
CA ILE A 12 26.59 46.61 -2.30
C ILE A 12 27.29 47.79 -2.97
N ASP A 13 28.07 47.56 -4.04
CA ASP A 13 28.77 48.62 -4.77
C ASP A 13 27.78 49.47 -5.59
N LEU A 14 26.82 48.82 -6.26
CA LEU A 14 25.68 49.47 -6.91
C LEU A 14 24.78 50.26 -5.94
N PHE A 15 24.72 49.83 -4.67
CA PHE A 15 23.95 50.50 -3.63
C PHE A 15 24.61 51.81 -3.15
N LEU A 16 25.94 51.88 -3.16
CA LEU A 16 26.68 53.08 -2.77
C LEU A 16 26.83 54.11 -3.89
N GLU A 17 26.83 53.68 -5.16
CA GLU A 17 26.95 54.58 -6.32
C GLU A 17 25.66 55.35 -6.65
N ARG A 18 24.48 54.86 -6.24
CA ARG A 18 23.22 55.59 -6.38
C ARG A 18 23.04 56.57 -5.23
N GLY A 19 23.73 57.70 -5.36
CA GLY A 19 23.62 58.84 -4.46
C GLY A 19 22.18 59.20 -4.10
N PHE A 20 21.99 59.57 -2.83
CA PHE A 20 20.76 60.11 -2.27
C PHE A 20 20.24 61.28 -3.11
N SER A 21 19.24 61.02 -3.95
CA SER A 21 18.34 62.07 -4.45
C SER A 21 17.14 62.13 -3.50
N ALA A 22 17.24 63.03 -2.52
CA ALA A 22 16.14 63.37 -1.63
C ALA A 22 15.10 64.19 -2.42
N GLN A 23 14.12 63.52 -3.02
CA GLN A 23 12.82 64.11 -3.34
C GLN A 23 11.82 63.03 -3.79
N GLU A 24 11.13 62.41 -2.83
CA GLU A 24 9.85 61.77 -3.12
C GLU A 24 8.75 62.35 -2.23
N LYS A 25 7.84 63.05 -2.90
CA LYS A 25 6.59 63.60 -2.36
C LYS A 25 5.81 62.46 -1.71
N GLY A 26 5.35 62.69 -0.48
CA GLY A 26 4.55 61.75 0.30
C GLY A 26 3.23 61.39 -0.38
N SER A 27 3.26 60.32 -1.17
CA SER A 27 2.15 59.37 -1.24
C SER A 27 2.36 58.41 -0.08
N THR A 28 1.54 58.50 0.96
CA THR A 28 1.48 57.46 1.99
C THR A 28 0.87 56.21 1.36
N THR A 29 1.70 55.46 0.65
CA THR A 29 1.34 54.21 0.01
C THR A 29 1.04 53.21 1.11
N LYS A 30 -0.24 53.08 1.48
CA LYS A 30 -0.68 52.12 2.50
C LYS A 30 -0.61 50.70 1.94
N PHE A 31 0.04 49.80 2.67
CA PHE A 31 0.18 48.40 2.29
C PHE A 31 -0.86 47.54 3.02
N LYS A 32 -1.87 47.06 2.30
CA LYS A 32 -2.89 46.16 2.86
C LYS A 32 -2.37 44.74 3.01
N CYS A 33 -2.70 44.07 4.11
CA CYS A 33 -2.50 42.62 4.25
C CYS A 33 -3.34 41.86 3.22
N ARG A 34 -2.86 40.69 2.77
CA ARG A 34 -3.61 39.82 1.84
C ARG A 34 -4.70 39.01 2.52
N GLU A 35 -4.55 38.73 3.82
CA GLU A 35 -5.40 37.80 4.57
C GLU A 35 -6.36 38.52 5.55
N CYS A 36 -6.12 39.79 5.89
CA CYS A 36 -6.93 40.52 6.88
C CYS A 36 -7.06 42.01 6.51
N PRO A 37 -8.02 42.75 7.11
CA PRO A 37 -8.25 44.16 6.76
C PRO A 37 -7.20 45.15 7.31
N MET A 38 -6.07 44.67 7.87
CA MET A 38 -5.02 45.55 8.41
C MET A 38 -4.23 46.27 7.31
N GLU A 39 -3.95 47.56 7.54
CA GLU A 39 -3.14 48.40 6.68
C GLU A 39 -1.82 48.74 7.39
N PHE A 40 -0.71 48.69 6.66
CA PHE A 40 0.63 48.96 7.17
C PHE A 40 1.26 50.16 6.46
N SER A 41 2.09 50.89 7.20
CA SER A 41 2.88 52.03 6.71
C SER A 41 4.07 51.61 5.87
N SER A 42 4.54 50.37 6.00
CA SER A 42 5.69 49.84 5.26
C SER A 42 5.49 48.40 4.79
N MET A 43 6.20 48.04 3.72
CA MET A 43 6.21 46.67 3.18
C MET A 43 6.84 45.66 4.16
N ALA A 44 7.81 46.10 4.97
CA ALA A 44 8.47 45.27 5.98
C ALA A 44 7.53 44.89 7.14
N GLU A 45 6.73 45.84 7.64
CA GLU A 45 5.72 45.59 8.67
C GLU A 45 4.62 44.65 8.16
N ARG A 46 4.16 44.87 6.92
CA ARG A 46 3.22 43.95 6.27
C ARG A 46 3.78 42.53 6.17
N SER A 47 5.04 42.38 5.74
CA SER A 47 5.67 41.06 5.58
C SER A 47 5.86 40.35 6.92
N GLN A 48 6.20 41.09 7.97
CA GLN A 48 6.30 40.55 9.33
C GLN A 48 4.92 40.14 9.88
N HIS A 49 3.89 40.92 9.59
CA HIS A 49 2.51 40.58 9.95
C HIS A 49 1.98 39.37 9.16
N GLU A 50 2.31 39.23 7.87
CA GLU A 50 1.90 38.10 7.03
C GLU A 50 2.44 36.75 7.56
N ARG A 51 3.53 36.75 8.36
CA ARG A 51 4.04 35.55 9.05
C ARG A 51 3.16 35.07 10.21
N LEU A 52 2.26 35.92 10.70
CA LEU A 52 1.31 35.57 11.76
C LEU A 52 0.06 34.89 11.21
N HIS A 53 -0.15 34.94 9.89
CA HIS A 53 -1.23 34.19 9.26
C HIS A 53 -0.78 32.74 9.01
N PRO A 54 -1.58 31.74 9.36
CA PRO A 54 -1.29 30.36 9.01
C PRO A 54 -1.31 30.22 7.48
N VAL A 55 -0.13 30.00 6.89
CA VAL A 55 0.03 29.61 5.49
C VAL A 55 -0.43 28.16 5.35
N ALA A 56 -1.74 27.95 5.43
CA ALA A 56 -2.34 26.66 5.24
C ALA A 56 -2.61 26.46 3.75
N ASN A 57 -1.95 25.45 3.18
CA ASN A 57 -2.16 25.07 1.79
C ASN A 57 -3.61 24.62 1.57
N PRO A 58 -4.17 24.84 0.37
CA PRO A 58 -5.47 24.26 0.03
C PRO A 58 -5.39 22.73 0.07
N MET A 59 -6.30 22.12 0.80
CA MET A 59 -6.36 20.68 1.03
C MET A 59 -7.73 20.13 0.64
N LEU A 60 -7.71 18.97 0.00
CA LEU A 60 -8.88 18.13 -0.25
C LEU A 60 -8.64 16.81 0.46
N THR A 61 -9.60 16.41 1.27
CA THR A 61 -9.60 15.14 2.00
C THR A 61 -10.81 14.34 1.56
N ILE A 62 -10.62 13.07 1.25
CA ILE A 62 -11.70 12.13 0.91
C ILE A 62 -11.57 10.93 1.85
N ASP A 63 -12.63 10.61 2.59
CA ASP A 63 -12.66 9.51 3.57
C ASP A 63 -11.49 9.60 4.59
N GLY A 64 -11.26 10.81 5.11
CA GLY A 64 -10.18 11.09 6.05
C GLY A 64 -8.75 11.03 5.48
N ARG A 65 -8.58 10.82 4.17
CA ARG A 65 -7.27 10.80 3.50
C ARG A 65 -7.03 12.04 2.67
N GLU A 66 -5.91 12.72 2.90
CA GLU A 66 -5.52 13.86 2.07
C GLU A 66 -5.17 13.41 0.65
N VAL A 67 -5.77 14.07 -0.33
CA VAL A 67 -5.47 13.85 -1.74
C VAL A 67 -4.26 14.71 -2.13
N MET A 68 -3.11 14.04 -2.30
CA MET A 68 -1.82 14.70 -2.52
C MET A 68 -1.22 14.52 -3.93
N GLY A 69 -1.90 13.82 -4.85
CA GLY A 69 -1.28 13.36 -6.10
C GLY A 69 -2.09 13.51 -7.38
N ASP A 70 -1.39 13.30 -8.49
CA ASP A 70 -1.86 13.43 -9.87
C ASP A 70 -2.67 12.23 -10.39
N ASN A 71 -3.03 11.25 -9.56
CA ASN A 71 -3.82 10.06 -9.95
C ASN A 71 -4.44 9.37 -8.73
N PHE A 72 -5.26 10.08 -7.96
CA PHE A 72 -6.00 9.49 -6.85
C PHE A 72 -7.12 8.59 -7.39
N LYS A 73 -7.12 7.31 -7.00
CA LYS A 73 -8.14 6.35 -7.45
C LYS A 73 -9.24 6.22 -6.41
N LEU A 74 -10.47 6.44 -6.85
CA LEU A 74 -11.65 6.30 -6.03
C LEU A 74 -12.52 5.16 -6.56
N THR A 75 -12.62 4.09 -5.77
CA THR A 75 -13.27 2.82 -6.14
C THR A 75 -14.63 2.61 -5.49
N ARG A 76 -14.99 3.49 -4.55
CA ARG A 76 -16.25 3.45 -3.80
C ARG A 76 -17.03 4.73 -4.02
N ALA A 77 -18.35 4.64 -3.87
CA ALA A 77 -19.18 5.82 -3.77
C ALA A 77 -18.82 6.59 -2.49
N VAL A 78 -18.73 7.91 -2.60
CA VAL A 78 -18.45 8.82 -1.49
C VAL A 78 -19.64 9.72 -1.24
N GLY A 79 -20.01 9.86 0.02
CA GLY A 79 -21.00 10.84 0.45
C GLY A 79 -20.42 12.25 0.43
N PRO A 80 -21.28 13.29 0.41
CA PRO A 80 -20.84 14.67 0.62
C PRO A 80 -20.06 14.86 1.94
N GLU A 81 -20.40 14.10 2.97
CA GLU A 81 -19.74 14.09 4.29
C GLU A 81 -18.31 13.54 4.28
N ASP A 82 -17.98 12.70 3.30
CA ASP A 82 -16.64 12.10 3.17
C ASP A 82 -15.66 13.08 2.53
N ILE A 83 -16.15 14.15 1.89
CA ILE A 83 -15.38 15.11 1.11
C ILE A 83 -15.22 16.39 1.93
N VAL A 84 -13.99 16.64 2.39
CA VAL A 84 -13.67 17.83 3.19
C VAL A 84 -12.68 18.70 2.44
N LEU A 85 -13.08 19.94 2.18
CA LEU A 85 -12.23 21.00 1.65
C LEU A 85 -11.74 21.88 2.80
N SER A 86 -10.46 22.23 2.79
CA SER A 86 -9.84 23.07 3.82
C SER A 86 -8.94 24.11 3.19
N CYS A 87 -9.08 25.37 3.62
CA CYS A 87 -8.27 26.49 3.16
C CYS A 87 -8.32 26.70 1.63
N VAL A 88 -9.52 26.67 1.05
CA VAL A 88 -9.76 26.87 -0.39
C VAL A 88 -10.68 28.07 -0.61
N ASP A 89 -10.27 28.99 -1.49
CA ASP A 89 -11.06 30.16 -1.88
C ASP A 89 -11.81 29.93 -3.20
N GLU A 90 -11.14 29.27 -4.16
CA GLU A 90 -11.67 29.03 -5.51
C GLU A 90 -11.38 27.58 -5.93
N ILE A 91 -12.37 26.96 -6.58
CA ILE A 91 -12.31 25.58 -7.06
C ILE A 91 -12.59 25.59 -8.56
N GLU A 92 -11.73 24.93 -9.31
CA GLU A 92 -11.91 24.71 -10.75
C GLU A 92 -11.96 23.20 -11.00
N LEU A 93 -12.99 22.74 -11.70
CA LEU A 93 -13.24 21.35 -12.04
C LEU A 93 -13.26 21.18 -13.55
N ASN A 94 -12.36 20.37 -14.09
CA ASN A 94 -12.21 20.13 -15.53
C ASN A 94 -12.12 21.42 -16.37
N GLY A 95 -11.52 22.47 -15.82
CA GLY A 95 -11.39 23.79 -16.47
C GLY A 95 -12.52 24.77 -16.17
N ASN A 96 -13.59 24.36 -15.48
CA ASN A 96 -14.71 25.21 -15.12
C ASN A 96 -14.61 25.66 -13.66
N VAL A 97 -14.61 26.97 -13.42
CA VAL A 97 -14.66 27.53 -12.06
C VAL A 97 -16.05 27.27 -11.49
N LEU A 98 -16.10 26.65 -10.30
CA LEU A 98 -17.34 26.36 -9.60
C LEU A 98 -17.76 27.55 -8.74
N ASP A 99 -19.05 27.88 -8.75
CA ASP A 99 -19.61 28.98 -7.95
C ASP A 99 -19.70 28.62 -6.45
N HIS A 100 -19.95 27.33 -6.16
CA HIS A 100 -20.09 26.82 -4.80
C HIS A 100 -19.35 25.48 -4.63
N PRO A 101 -18.68 25.26 -3.47
CA PRO A 101 -17.97 24.01 -3.20
C PRO A 101 -18.90 22.79 -3.23
N ASP A 102 -20.17 22.96 -2.84
CA ASP A 102 -21.19 21.91 -2.86
C ASP A 102 -21.42 21.30 -4.25
N GLU A 103 -21.12 22.04 -5.32
CA GLU A 103 -21.20 21.53 -6.68
C GLU A 103 -20.13 20.46 -6.94
N LEU A 104 -18.91 20.63 -6.41
CA LEU A 104 -17.87 19.61 -6.47
C LEU A 104 -18.32 18.35 -5.74
N LEU A 105 -18.89 18.50 -4.55
CA LEU A 105 -19.39 17.39 -3.73
C LEU A 105 -20.48 16.63 -4.49
N LYS A 106 -21.46 17.36 -5.04
CA LYS A 106 -22.56 16.76 -5.81
C LYS A 106 -22.06 16.03 -7.05
N GLN A 107 -21.09 16.58 -7.78
CA GLN A 107 -20.54 15.95 -8.97
C GLN A 107 -19.74 14.68 -8.63
N LEU A 108 -18.91 14.71 -7.58
CA LEU A 108 -18.15 13.53 -7.14
C LEU A 108 -19.05 12.45 -6.55
N SER A 109 -20.08 12.81 -5.77
CA SER A 109 -21.00 11.84 -5.16
C SER A 109 -22.00 11.23 -6.14
N SER A 110 -22.39 11.95 -7.20
CA SER A 110 -23.34 11.44 -8.20
C SER A 110 -22.68 10.63 -9.32
N ALA A 111 -21.39 10.85 -9.56
CA ALA A 111 -20.66 10.12 -10.58
C ALA A 111 -20.36 8.68 -10.13
N LYS A 112 -20.45 7.75 -11.08
CA LYS A 112 -20.00 6.36 -10.90
C LYS A 112 -18.67 6.07 -11.62
N LYS A 113 -18.39 6.85 -12.67
CA LYS A 113 -17.19 6.73 -13.50
C LYS A 113 -16.80 8.12 -14.00
N GLY A 114 -15.51 8.42 -14.03
CA GLY A 114 -15.03 9.66 -14.62
C GLY A 114 -13.62 10.05 -14.19
N PHE A 115 -13.01 10.92 -14.98
CA PHE A 115 -11.75 11.57 -14.64
C PHE A 115 -12.03 13.03 -14.30
N PHE A 116 -11.56 13.47 -13.13
CA PHE A 116 -11.78 14.81 -12.60
C PHE A 116 -10.43 15.49 -12.36
N ASP A 117 -10.17 16.57 -13.09
CA ASP A 117 -9.05 17.48 -12.84
C ASP A 117 -9.55 18.63 -11.96
N ILE A 118 -9.13 18.62 -10.69
CA ILE A 118 -9.54 19.58 -9.67
C ILE A 118 -8.35 20.49 -9.39
N LYS A 119 -8.55 21.79 -9.55
CA LYS A 119 -7.59 22.82 -9.16
C LYS A 119 -8.14 23.62 -7.99
N LEU A 120 -7.45 23.52 -6.86
CA LEU A 120 -7.74 24.24 -5.63
C LEU A 120 -6.84 25.46 -5.55
N SER A 121 -7.44 26.63 -5.36
CA SER A 121 -6.72 27.89 -5.27
C SER A 121 -7.05 28.59 -3.95
N ARG A 122 -6.03 29.22 -3.37
CA ARG A 122 -6.15 30.14 -2.24
C ARG A 122 -5.35 31.39 -2.57
N ARG A 123 -5.86 32.57 -2.21
CA ARG A 123 -5.19 33.85 -2.44
C ARG A 123 -3.79 33.82 -1.82
N GLY A 124 -2.80 34.25 -2.60
CA GLY A 124 -1.41 34.32 -2.14
C GLY A 124 -0.64 32.99 -2.10
N ILE A 125 -1.29 31.84 -2.37
CA ILE A 125 -0.65 30.51 -2.41
C ILE A 125 -0.70 29.95 -3.84
N ARG A 126 0.29 29.13 -4.21
CA ARG A 126 0.29 28.45 -5.52
C ARG A 126 -0.89 27.47 -5.60
N PRO A 127 -1.65 27.44 -6.71
CA PRO A 127 -2.76 26.49 -6.88
C PRO A 127 -2.28 25.06 -6.81
N LYS A 128 -3.03 24.20 -6.11
CA LYS A 128 -2.80 22.75 -6.05
C LYS A 128 -3.70 22.08 -7.10
N ARG A 129 -3.11 21.31 -8.01
CA ARG A 129 -3.86 20.49 -8.96
C ARG A 129 -3.92 19.06 -8.46
N ILE A 130 -5.07 18.43 -8.63
CA ILE A 130 -5.38 17.10 -8.14
C ILE A 130 -6.17 16.41 -9.24
N LYS A 131 -5.83 15.17 -9.54
CA LYS A 131 -6.54 14.36 -10.51
C LYS A 131 -7.14 13.15 -9.82
N ILE A 132 -8.44 13.00 -9.97
CA ILE A 132 -9.20 11.89 -9.41
C ILE A 132 -9.72 11.03 -10.56
N ASP A 133 -9.35 9.76 -10.52
CA ASP A 133 -9.92 8.74 -11.39
C ASP A 133 -10.96 7.98 -10.56
N LEU A 134 -12.23 8.13 -10.92
CA LEU A 134 -13.36 7.53 -10.24
C LEU A 134 -13.87 6.35 -11.06
N LEU A 135 -13.96 5.19 -10.42
CA LEU A 135 -14.55 3.99 -10.99
C LEU A 135 -15.18 3.17 -9.87
N VAL A 136 -16.49 3.36 -9.65
CA VAL A 136 -17.26 2.62 -8.66
C VAL A 136 -17.67 1.29 -9.26
N ALA A 137 -17.17 0.20 -8.70
CA ALA A 137 -17.47 -1.15 -9.16
C ALA A 137 -18.89 -1.59 -8.80
N SER A 138 -19.65 -2.11 -9.78
CA SER A 138 -20.87 -2.86 -9.49
C SER A 138 -20.56 -4.20 -8.82
N LEU A 139 -21.36 -4.54 -7.81
CA LEU A 139 -21.32 -5.85 -7.16
C LEU A 139 -21.52 -7.01 -8.15
N THR A 140 -22.38 -6.83 -9.16
CA THR A 140 -22.64 -7.88 -10.17
C THR A 140 -21.41 -8.17 -11.03
N GLN A 141 -20.66 -7.14 -11.42
CA GLN A 141 -19.42 -7.32 -12.19
C GLN A 141 -18.31 -7.90 -11.31
N LEU A 142 -18.24 -7.52 -10.03
CA LEU A 142 -17.30 -8.13 -9.08
C LEU A 142 -17.56 -9.62 -8.92
N GLU A 143 -18.82 -10.02 -8.70
CA GLU A 143 -19.22 -11.42 -8.60
C GLU A 143 -18.91 -12.22 -9.87
N GLN A 144 -19.16 -11.63 -11.05
CA GLN A 144 -18.83 -12.26 -12.33
C GLN A 144 -17.32 -12.50 -12.47
N VAL A 145 -16.50 -11.51 -12.13
CA VAL A 145 -15.03 -11.64 -12.16
C VAL A 145 -14.56 -12.69 -11.15
N ASP A 146 -15.12 -12.70 -9.94
CA ASP A 146 -14.79 -13.69 -8.90
C ASP A 146 -15.11 -15.11 -9.36
N GLN A 147 -16.28 -15.34 -9.95
CA GLN A 147 -16.69 -16.64 -10.48
C GLN A 147 -15.77 -17.11 -11.61
N SER A 148 -15.45 -16.23 -12.57
CA SER A 148 -14.51 -16.54 -13.64
C SER A 148 -13.12 -16.87 -13.11
N PHE A 149 -12.64 -16.11 -12.12
CA PHE A 149 -11.35 -16.34 -11.48
C PHE A 149 -11.31 -17.72 -10.79
N LEU A 150 -12.29 -18.03 -9.95
CA LEU A 150 -12.35 -19.30 -9.22
C LEU A 150 -12.51 -20.50 -10.15
N ARG A 151 -13.24 -20.35 -11.26
CA ARG A 151 -13.43 -21.41 -12.25
C ARG A 151 -12.14 -21.75 -13.00
N LEU A 152 -11.36 -20.74 -13.38
CA LEU A 152 -10.11 -20.92 -14.14
C LEU A 152 -8.93 -21.29 -13.25
N PHE A 153 -8.81 -20.67 -12.08
CA PHE A 153 -7.64 -20.81 -11.19
C PHE A 153 -7.91 -21.63 -9.93
N GLY A 154 -9.08 -22.25 -9.81
CA GLY A 154 -9.36 -23.22 -8.74
C GLY A 154 -8.63 -24.57 -8.91
N ARG A 155 -7.78 -24.69 -9.92
CA ARG A 155 -6.93 -25.86 -10.20
C ARG A 155 -5.49 -25.58 -9.79
N ASP A 156 -4.74 -26.64 -9.46
CA ASP A 156 -3.40 -26.53 -8.86
C ASP A 156 -2.33 -25.97 -9.81
N ASP A 157 -2.63 -25.83 -11.10
CA ASP A 157 -1.68 -25.30 -12.08
C ASP A 157 -2.35 -24.37 -13.10
N PHE A 158 -1.62 -23.32 -13.48
CA PHE A 158 -2.04 -22.33 -14.48
C PHE A 158 -0.82 -21.74 -15.19
N ASP A 159 -1.05 -21.25 -16.41
CA ASP A 159 -0.04 -20.69 -17.29
C ASP A 159 -0.46 -19.31 -17.86
N GLY A 160 0.39 -18.74 -18.72
CA GLY A 160 0.13 -17.46 -19.36
C GLY A 160 -1.11 -17.46 -20.28
N ASP A 161 -1.44 -18.61 -20.86
CA ASP A 161 -2.62 -18.75 -21.71
C ASP A 161 -3.91 -18.73 -20.88
N THR A 162 -3.90 -19.35 -19.71
CA THR A 162 -5.00 -19.31 -18.74
C THR A 162 -5.25 -17.86 -18.25
N ILE A 163 -4.18 -17.08 -18.01
CA ILE A 163 -4.29 -15.66 -17.67
C ILE A 163 -4.89 -14.87 -18.84
N SER A 164 -4.44 -15.13 -20.06
CA SER A 164 -4.94 -14.45 -21.26
C SER A 164 -6.43 -14.76 -21.49
N HIS A 165 -6.85 -16.00 -21.25
CA HIS A 165 -8.26 -16.40 -21.29
C HIS A 165 -9.10 -15.71 -20.21
N PHE A 166 -8.58 -15.56 -18.99
CA PHE A 166 -9.27 -14.81 -17.94
C PHE A 166 -9.46 -13.34 -18.32
N ILE A 167 -8.45 -12.72 -18.92
CA ILE A 167 -8.51 -11.31 -19.37
C ILE A 167 -9.58 -11.13 -20.44
N SER A 168 -9.65 -12.04 -21.43
CA SER A 168 -10.66 -11.96 -22.50
C SER A 168 -12.08 -12.24 -21.99
N GLU A 169 -12.26 -13.20 -21.09
CA GLU A 169 -13.57 -13.50 -20.51
C GLU A 169 -14.15 -12.35 -19.66
N THR A 170 -13.27 -11.56 -19.05
CA THR A 170 -13.62 -10.43 -18.19
C THR A 170 -13.45 -9.07 -18.89
N GLU A 171 -13.29 -9.07 -20.21
CA GLU A 171 -13.09 -7.84 -20.99
C GLU A 171 -14.34 -6.93 -20.93
N GLY A 172 -15.54 -7.51 -20.94
CA GLY A 172 -16.81 -6.77 -20.87
C GLY A 172 -17.14 -6.16 -19.50
N CYS A 173 -16.29 -6.33 -18.48
CA CYS A 173 -16.52 -5.84 -17.13
C CYS A 173 -15.73 -4.52 -16.88
N ASP A 174 -16.19 -3.43 -17.48
CA ASP A 174 -15.48 -2.14 -17.49
C ASP A 174 -15.42 -1.43 -16.12
N GLU A 175 -16.33 -1.73 -15.20
CA GLU A 175 -16.40 -1.07 -13.88
C GLU A 175 -15.41 -1.68 -12.87
N VAL A 176 -14.81 -2.83 -13.22
CA VAL A 176 -13.93 -3.61 -12.35
C VAL A 176 -12.53 -3.81 -12.94
N ILE A 177 -12.13 -2.94 -13.88
CA ILE A 177 -10.83 -3.03 -14.56
C ILE A 177 -9.66 -3.05 -13.57
N TRP A 178 -9.68 -2.22 -12.53
CA TRP A 178 -8.62 -2.20 -11.53
C TRP A 178 -8.64 -3.42 -10.61
N TYR A 179 -9.82 -3.98 -10.33
CA TYR A 179 -9.96 -5.22 -9.61
C TYR A 179 -9.36 -6.39 -10.41
N ARG A 180 -9.73 -6.50 -11.70
CA ARG A 180 -9.15 -7.45 -12.64
C ARG A 180 -7.63 -7.32 -12.77
N ASP A 181 -7.10 -6.10 -12.92
CA ASP A 181 -5.64 -5.86 -12.94
C ASP A 181 -5.01 -6.32 -11.62
N GLY A 182 -5.64 -6.06 -10.47
CA GLY A 182 -5.20 -6.57 -9.17
C GLY A 182 -5.07 -8.09 -9.12
N LEU A 183 -6.06 -8.82 -9.64
CA LEU A 183 -6.06 -10.29 -9.72
C LEU A 183 -4.98 -10.79 -10.69
N VAL A 184 -4.83 -10.19 -11.86
CA VAL A 184 -3.79 -10.57 -12.84
C VAL A 184 -2.38 -10.32 -12.28
N ARG A 185 -2.18 -9.20 -11.58
CA ARG A 185 -0.91 -8.89 -10.90
C ARG A 185 -0.59 -9.91 -9.81
N TYR A 186 -1.60 -10.42 -9.10
CA TYR A 186 -1.39 -11.51 -8.14
C TYR A 186 -0.85 -12.75 -8.84
N LEU A 187 -1.50 -13.20 -9.92
CA LEU A 187 -1.08 -14.38 -10.68
C LEU A 187 0.33 -14.24 -11.24
N HIS A 188 0.69 -13.07 -11.78
CA HIS A 188 2.07 -12.79 -12.20
C HIS A 188 3.06 -12.83 -11.04
N GLY A 189 2.68 -12.37 -9.85
CA GLY A 189 3.52 -12.50 -8.65
C GLY A 189 3.75 -13.96 -8.25
N VAL A 190 2.73 -14.80 -8.34
CA VAL A 190 2.84 -16.25 -8.10
C VAL A 190 3.79 -16.89 -9.13
N MET A 191 3.62 -16.59 -10.42
CA MET A 191 4.51 -17.09 -11.48
C MET A 191 5.96 -16.61 -11.31
N ALA A 192 6.16 -15.36 -10.89
CA ALA A 192 7.48 -14.79 -10.63
C ALA A 192 8.17 -15.50 -9.46
N LYS A 193 7.41 -15.80 -8.39
CA LYS A 193 7.94 -16.51 -7.22
C LYS A 193 8.32 -17.96 -7.54
N ASP A 194 7.55 -18.64 -8.38
CA ASP A 194 7.86 -20.00 -8.84
C ASP A 194 8.87 -20.07 -10.01
N GLN A 195 9.35 -18.92 -10.50
CA GLN A 195 10.26 -18.83 -11.65
C GLN A 195 9.70 -19.51 -12.92
N ARG A 196 8.38 -19.51 -13.10
CA ARG A 196 7.70 -20.14 -14.25
C ARG A 196 7.66 -19.25 -15.49
N ALA A 197 7.92 -17.96 -15.32
CA ALA A 197 7.93 -17.00 -16.42
C ALA A 197 9.37 -16.62 -16.78
N GLU A 198 9.75 -16.78 -18.05
CA GLU A 198 11.11 -16.49 -18.55
C GLU A 198 11.57 -15.04 -18.30
N ARG A 199 10.61 -14.10 -18.17
CA ARG A 199 10.87 -12.66 -18.05
C ARG A 199 10.67 -12.08 -16.65
N LEU A 200 10.12 -12.84 -15.70
CA LEU A 200 9.86 -12.34 -14.35
C LEU A 200 10.92 -12.88 -13.40
N THR A 201 11.61 -11.98 -12.71
CA THR A 201 12.57 -12.36 -11.68
C THR A 201 11.89 -12.48 -10.32
N THR A 202 12.57 -13.10 -9.36
CA THR A 202 12.11 -13.12 -7.96
C THR A 202 11.99 -11.69 -7.40
N GLU A 203 12.75 -10.71 -7.87
CA GLU A 203 12.60 -9.32 -7.41
C GLU A 203 11.27 -8.68 -7.87
N ASP A 204 10.68 -9.19 -8.95
CA ASP A 204 9.43 -8.69 -9.49
C ASP A 204 8.20 -9.27 -8.78
N PHE A 205 8.34 -10.38 -8.03
CA PHE A 205 7.22 -10.91 -7.23
C PHE A 205 6.73 -9.84 -6.25
N ALA A 206 7.66 -9.16 -5.56
CA ALA A 206 7.31 -8.19 -4.53
C ALA A 206 6.57 -6.99 -5.13
N LYS A 207 7.01 -6.51 -6.30
CA LYS A 207 6.34 -5.42 -7.03
C LYS A 207 4.93 -5.83 -7.46
N CYS A 208 4.78 -7.04 -7.98
CA CYS A 208 3.48 -7.56 -8.43
C CYS A 208 2.50 -7.73 -7.26
N PHE A 209 2.95 -8.32 -6.15
CA PHE A 209 2.14 -8.49 -4.94
C PHE A 209 1.77 -7.17 -4.29
N ASN A 210 2.71 -6.22 -4.16
CA ASN A 210 2.41 -4.90 -3.63
C ASN A 210 1.38 -4.17 -4.49
N ARG A 211 1.53 -4.25 -5.82
CA ARG A 211 0.56 -3.66 -6.74
C ARG A 211 -0.81 -4.33 -6.64
N SER A 212 -0.83 -5.65 -6.58
CA SER A 212 -2.06 -6.43 -6.40
C SER A 212 -2.78 -6.03 -5.11
N HIS A 213 -2.08 -6.03 -3.97
CA HIS A 213 -2.64 -5.65 -2.67
C HIS A 213 -3.20 -4.22 -2.67
N GLN A 214 -2.47 -3.25 -3.25
CA GLN A 214 -2.95 -1.85 -3.38
C GLN A 214 -4.27 -1.72 -4.13
N LEU A 215 -4.50 -2.58 -5.12
CA LEU A 215 -5.72 -2.59 -5.93
C LEU A 215 -6.84 -3.39 -5.23
N LEU A 216 -6.54 -4.58 -4.73
CA LEU A 216 -7.53 -5.51 -4.16
C LEU A 216 -8.10 -5.05 -2.81
N VAL A 217 -7.28 -4.40 -1.95
CA VAL A 217 -7.70 -3.98 -0.60
C VAL A 217 -8.89 -3.02 -0.60
N GLN A 218 -9.18 -2.39 -1.74
CA GLN A 218 -10.26 -1.42 -1.88
C GLN A 218 -11.63 -2.05 -2.11
N TYR A 219 -11.67 -3.34 -2.47
CA TYR A 219 -12.90 -4.05 -2.83
C TYR A 219 -13.36 -4.96 -1.68
N PRO A 220 -14.64 -4.93 -1.29
CA PRO A 220 -15.15 -5.72 -0.18
C PRO A 220 -15.60 -7.12 -0.63
N THR A 221 -14.78 -7.88 -1.34
CA THR A 221 -15.08 -9.26 -1.75
C THR A 221 -14.35 -10.27 -0.87
N ALA A 222 -14.91 -11.46 -0.72
CA ALA A 222 -14.26 -12.54 0.02
C ALA A 222 -12.95 -12.98 -0.67
N LEU A 223 -12.92 -12.94 -2.01
CA LEU A 223 -11.73 -13.23 -2.80
C LEU A 223 -10.64 -12.16 -2.59
N SER A 224 -10.97 -10.87 -2.67
CA SER A 224 -10.00 -9.78 -2.45
C SER A 224 -9.37 -9.83 -1.06
N TYR A 225 -10.18 -10.12 -0.05
CA TYR A 225 -9.71 -10.27 1.32
C TYR A 225 -8.77 -11.48 1.46
N SER A 226 -9.18 -12.64 0.94
CA SER A 226 -8.38 -13.86 1.02
C SER A 226 -7.05 -13.74 0.27
N LEU A 227 -7.04 -13.13 -0.92
CA LEU A 227 -5.82 -12.83 -1.68
C LEU A 227 -4.94 -11.81 -0.97
N SER A 228 -5.53 -10.76 -0.40
CA SER A 228 -4.78 -9.78 0.41
C SER A 228 -4.08 -10.45 1.60
N GLN A 229 -4.75 -11.39 2.28
CA GLN A 229 -4.14 -12.16 3.37
C GLN A 229 -3.07 -13.13 2.87
N LEU A 230 -3.23 -13.76 1.70
CA LEU A 230 -2.17 -14.57 1.09
C LEU A 230 -0.93 -13.74 0.74
N ILE A 231 -1.13 -12.52 0.23
CA ILE A 231 -0.02 -11.60 -0.08
C ILE A 231 0.72 -11.23 1.22
N LYS A 232 -0.03 -10.83 2.27
CA LYS A 232 0.54 -10.51 3.58
C LYS A 232 1.29 -11.70 4.17
N PHE A 233 0.70 -12.90 4.09
CA PHE A 233 1.35 -14.14 4.49
C PHE A 233 2.67 -14.35 3.72
N SER A 234 2.69 -14.14 2.40
CA SER A 234 3.92 -14.25 1.62
C SER A 234 5.00 -13.25 2.07
N PHE A 235 4.61 -12.07 2.58
CA PHE A 235 5.53 -11.07 3.12
C PHE A 235 5.89 -11.24 4.60
N ASN A 236 5.37 -12.26 5.27
CA ASN A 236 5.48 -12.44 6.72
C ASN A 236 4.83 -11.26 7.50
N ASP A 237 3.73 -10.71 6.99
CA ASP A 237 2.90 -9.77 7.75
C ASP A 237 1.69 -10.51 8.32
N PHE A 238 1.67 -10.65 9.65
CA PHE A 238 0.60 -11.34 10.40
C PHE A 238 -0.20 -10.39 11.31
N SER A 239 0.06 -9.08 11.23
CA SER A 239 -0.45 -8.08 12.17
C SER A 239 -1.96 -7.84 12.06
N ASP A 240 -2.51 -7.97 10.86
CA ASP A 240 -3.84 -7.49 10.49
C ASP A 240 -4.89 -8.62 10.30
N PHE A 241 -4.66 -9.79 10.87
CA PHE A 241 -5.63 -10.88 10.83
C PHE A 241 -6.75 -10.65 11.86
N ARG A 242 -7.87 -10.09 11.40
CA ARG A 242 -9.05 -9.76 12.23
C ARG A 242 -10.27 -10.65 11.97
N SER A 243 -10.35 -11.24 10.77
CA SER A 243 -11.44 -12.12 10.36
C SER A 243 -10.91 -13.33 9.59
N ARG A 244 -11.61 -14.45 9.73
CA ARG A 244 -11.35 -15.67 8.96
C ARG A 244 -11.43 -15.39 7.46
N THR A 245 -10.48 -15.95 6.72
CA THR A 245 -10.48 -15.92 5.25
C THR A 245 -11.38 -17.03 4.72
N SER A 246 -11.58 -17.06 3.40
CA SER A 246 -12.25 -18.19 2.76
C SER A 246 -11.30 -19.37 2.51
N ILE A 247 -10.12 -19.38 3.16
CA ILE A 247 -9.10 -20.42 3.05
C ILE A 247 -8.74 -20.91 4.45
N SER A 248 -9.38 -21.98 4.91
CA SER A 248 -9.16 -22.50 6.27
C SER A 248 -7.69 -22.79 6.59
N ARG A 249 -6.92 -23.31 5.63
CA ARG A 249 -5.48 -23.59 5.83
C ARG A 249 -4.65 -22.32 6.05
N LEU A 250 -5.06 -21.22 5.42
CA LEU A 250 -4.39 -19.93 5.63
C LEU A 250 -4.70 -19.40 7.03
N ASP A 251 -5.95 -19.53 7.48
CA ASP A 251 -6.34 -19.10 8.83
C ASP A 251 -5.56 -19.87 9.90
N ASP A 252 -5.47 -21.19 9.76
CA ASP A 252 -4.67 -22.05 10.65
C ASP A 252 -3.19 -21.60 10.68
N ALA A 253 -2.64 -21.28 9.51
CA ALA A 253 -1.26 -20.81 9.39
C ALA A 253 -1.09 -19.44 10.05
N LEU A 254 -1.98 -18.48 9.78
CA LEU A 254 -1.93 -17.14 10.36
C LEU A 254 -1.99 -17.19 11.88
N MET A 255 -2.81 -18.06 12.46
CA MET A 255 -2.85 -18.30 13.90
C MET A 255 -1.53 -18.89 14.41
N LEU A 256 -1.04 -19.96 13.76
CA LEU A 256 0.21 -20.62 14.16
C LEU A 256 1.41 -19.65 14.14
N PHE A 257 1.53 -18.84 13.08
CA PHE A 257 2.65 -17.89 12.92
C PHE A 257 2.56 -16.67 13.84
N ARG A 258 1.40 -16.38 14.43
CA ARG A 258 1.23 -15.40 15.52
C ARG A 258 1.58 -15.96 16.90
N GLY A 259 1.74 -17.28 17.01
CA GLY A 259 1.92 -17.98 18.29
C GLY A 259 0.61 -18.34 18.99
N ASP A 260 -0.53 -18.26 18.29
CA ASP A 260 -1.82 -18.69 18.80
C ASP A 260 -2.02 -20.21 18.59
N THR A 261 -2.83 -20.85 19.44
CA THR A 261 -3.12 -22.29 19.32
C THR A 261 -4.11 -22.55 18.19
N ILE A 262 -3.77 -23.50 17.31
CA ILE A 262 -4.68 -23.94 16.23
C ILE A 262 -5.90 -24.62 16.89
N SER A 263 -7.07 -23.99 16.82
CA SER A 263 -8.31 -24.62 17.27
C SER A 263 -8.69 -25.73 16.28
N THR A 264 -8.56 -26.98 16.71
CA THR A 264 -8.99 -28.18 15.95
C THR A 264 -10.51 -28.28 15.76
N ASN A 265 -11.28 -27.34 16.34
CA ASN A 265 -12.73 -27.30 16.25
C ASN A 265 -13.21 -26.04 15.55
N ALA A 266 -13.42 -26.13 14.24
CA ALA A 266 -14.51 -25.46 13.55
C ALA A 266 -14.74 -26.13 12.20
N GLY A 267 -15.65 -27.10 12.17
CA GLY A 267 -16.30 -27.56 10.95
C GLY A 267 -17.24 -26.48 10.43
N ASP A 268 -16.72 -25.31 10.08
CA ASP A 268 -17.50 -24.28 9.40
C ASP A 268 -17.45 -24.54 7.90
N GLN A 269 -18.64 -24.80 7.37
CA GLN A 269 -19.00 -25.00 5.98
C GLN A 269 -18.85 -23.72 5.15
N ASN A 270 -17.84 -22.91 5.41
CA ASN A 270 -17.51 -21.78 4.53
C ASN A 270 -16.88 -22.35 3.26
N ALA A 271 -17.35 -21.88 2.10
CA ALA A 271 -16.85 -22.29 0.80
C ALA A 271 -15.32 -22.15 0.76
N ILE A 272 -14.63 -23.30 0.83
CA ILE A 272 -13.17 -23.34 0.82
C ILE A 272 -12.74 -22.94 -0.59
N LEU A 273 -12.21 -21.73 -0.73
CA LEU A 273 -11.63 -21.28 -1.99
C LEU A 273 -10.29 -21.99 -2.19
N LYS A 274 -10.18 -22.73 -3.28
CA LYS A 274 -8.87 -23.14 -3.80
C LYS A 274 -8.32 -21.97 -4.60
N LEU A 275 -7.32 -21.29 -4.05
CA LEU A 275 -6.66 -20.16 -4.70
C LEU A 275 -5.27 -20.57 -5.19
N PRO A 276 -4.80 -20.01 -6.32
CA PRO A 276 -3.47 -20.29 -6.83
C PRO A 276 -2.42 -19.73 -5.87
N THR A 277 -1.55 -20.57 -5.35
CA THR A 277 -0.41 -20.17 -4.51
C THR A 277 0.88 -20.66 -5.12
N ASP A 278 1.99 -20.00 -4.81
CA ASP A 278 3.31 -20.51 -5.20
C ASP A 278 3.60 -21.87 -4.52
N HIS A 279 4.48 -22.65 -5.12
CA HIS A 279 4.74 -24.03 -4.68
C HIS A 279 5.21 -24.09 -3.21
N ILE A 280 5.99 -23.11 -2.76
CA ILE A 280 6.50 -23.08 -1.39
C ILE A 280 5.39 -22.72 -0.40
N THR A 281 4.60 -21.68 -0.69
CA THR A 281 3.43 -21.34 0.12
C THR A 281 2.45 -22.50 0.19
N SER A 282 2.19 -23.17 -0.94
CA SER A 282 1.32 -24.37 -0.98
C SER A 282 1.82 -25.46 -0.04
N ARG A 283 3.11 -25.81 -0.07
CA ARG A 283 3.72 -26.78 0.85
C ARG A 283 3.62 -26.36 2.32
N ILE A 284 3.87 -25.09 2.62
CA ILE A 284 3.76 -24.59 3.99
C ILE A 284 2.33 -24.76 4.51
N LEU A 285 1.33 -24.35 3.74
CA LEU A 285 -0.07 -24.42 4.15
C LEU A 285 -0.61 -25.86 4.20
N ASN A 286 -0.37 -26.65 3.17
CA ASN A 286 -1.03 -27.94 2.96
C ASN A 286 -0.28 -29.13 3.56
N ASP A 287 1.05 -29.05 3.68
CA ASP A 287 1.85 -30.15 4.22
C ASP A 287 2.27 -29.84 5.65
N TYR A 288 2.96 -28.72 5.87
CA TYR A 288 3.58 -28.44 7.17
C TYR A 288 2.60 -27.96 8.23
N VAL A 289 1.81 -26.93 7.94
CA VAL A 289 0.83 -26.38 8.90
C VAL A 289 -0.30 -27.38 9.12
N ALA A 290 -0.86 -27.94 8.05
CA ALA A 290 -1.98 -28.90 8.12
C ALA A 290 -1.67 -30.15 8.95
N HIS A 291 -0.40 -30.57 9.00
CA HIS A 291 0.04 -31.75 9.73
C HIS A 291 1.02 -31.43 10.86
N PHE A 292 1.14 -30.15 11.26
CA PHE A 292 2.09 -29.70 12.28
C PHE A 292 2.04 -30.52 13.58
N PRO A 293 0.85 -30.87 14.14
CA PRO A 293 0.78 -31.67 15.37
C PRO A 293 1.33 -33.10 15.23
N ARG A 294 1.39 -33.63 14.00
CA ARG A 294 1.83 -35.01 13.71
C ARG A 294 3.33 -35.13 13.47
N TYR A 295 4.00 -34.03 13.15
CA TYR A 295 5.44 -34.02 12.96
C TYR A 295 6.17 -34.16 14.29
N THR A 296 7.29 -34.86 14.26
CA THR A 296 8.40 -34.70 15.21
C THR A 296 9.39 -33.66 14.68
N LEU A 297 10.27 -33.13 15.51
CA LEU A 297 11.32 -32.21 15.08
C LEU A 297 12.17 -32.82 13.95
N GLU A 298 12.62 -34.06 14.13
CA GLU A 298 13.46 -34.76 13.15
C GLU A 298 12.74 -34.97 11.80
N SER A 299 11.48 -35.41 11.84
CA SER A 299 10.71 -35.61 10.61
C SER A 299 10.37 -34.30 9.90
N LEU A 300 10.14 -33.22 10.64
CA LEU A 300 9.94 -31.88 10.09
C LEU A 300 11.22 -31.32 9.47
N GLU A 301 12.37 -31.48 10.14
CA GLU A 301 13.67 -31.06 9.62
C GLU A 301 13.97 -31.76 8.30
N LEU A 302 13.83 -33.09 8.27
CA LEU A 302 14.03 -33.90 7.08
C LEU A 302 13.08 -33.52 5.93
N ALA A 303 11.80 -33.27 6.23
CA ALA A 303 10.83 -32.85 5.23
C ALA A 303 11.13 -31.45 4.66
N ILE A 304 11.65 -30.53 5.46
CA ILE A 304 12.03 -29.17 5.02
C ILE A 304 13.36 -29.20 4.26
N ASP A 305 14.33 -30.03 4.65
CA ASP A 305 15.63 -30.14 3.97
C ASP A 305 15.52 -30.73 2.56
N GLN A 306 14.42 -31.44 2.26
CA GLN A 306 14.09 -31.88 0.90
C GLN A 306 13.66 -30.73 -0.03
N ILE A 307 13.37 -29.54 0.50
CA ILE A 307 13.10 -28.36 -0.32
C ILE A 307 14.42 -27.82 -0.87
N ASN A 308 14.44 -27.50 -2.17
CA ASN A 308 15.58 -26.83 -2.77
C ASN A 308 15.76 -25.42 -2.18
N THR A 309 16.69 -25.29 -1.24
CA THR A 309 16.95 -24.06 -0.49
C THR A 309 17.47 -22.90 -1.34
N SER A 310 18.05 -23.18 -2.51
CA SER A 310 18.56 -22.16 -3.43
C SER A 310 17.46 -21.32 -4.09
N LYS A 311 16.21 -21.81 -4.12
CA LYS A 311 15.06 -21.13 -4.72
C LYS A 311 14.15 -20.46 -3.68
N LEU A 312 14.46 -20.58 -2.39
CA LEU A 312 13.63 -20.01 -1.34
C LEU A 312 13.85 -18.51 -1.22
N VAL A 313 12.74 -17.76 -1.22
CA VAL A 313 12.78 -16.35 -0.82
C VAL A 313 13.04 -16.28 0.69
N ASN A 314 13.70 -15.22 1.15
CA ASN A 314 14.06 -15.04 2.55
C ASN A 314 12.84 -15.15 3.49
N GLN A 315 11.69 -14.63 3.07
CA GLN A 315 10.44 -14.71 3.83
C GLN A 315 10.03 -16.16 4.11
N ASP A 316 10.04 -17.02 3.10
CA ASP A 316 9.66 -18.43 3.26
C ASP A 316 10.69 -19.20 4.10
N ARG A 317 11.98 -18.88 3.93
CA ARG A 317 13.04 -19.44 4.79
C ARG A 317 12.83 -19.11 6.27
N GLN A 318 12.39 -17.88 6.58
CA GLN A 318 12.06 -17.51 7.95
C GLN A 318 10.85 -18.29 8.48
N LYS A 319 9.78 -18.44 7.69
CA LYS A 319 8.62 -19.28 8.08
C LYS A 319 9.03 -20.71 8.41
N LEU A 320 9.83 -21.33 7.55
CA LEU A 320 10.31 -22.71 7.75
C LEU A 320 11.20 -22.84 9.00
N ASN A 321 12.09 -21.87 9.25
CA ASN A 321 12.85 -21.82 10.50
C ASN A 321 11.96 -21.64 11.72
N TYR A 322 10.88 -20.86 11.62
CA TYR A 322 9.94 -20.66 12.73
C TYR A 322 9.16 -21.94 13.05
N LEU A 323 8.72 -22.70 12.04
CA LEU A 323 8.09 -24.01 12.26
C LEU A 323 9.04 -24.99 12.99
N ARG A 324 10.32 -25.02 12.60
CA ARG A 324 11.35 -25.82 13.30
C ARG A 324 11.57 -25.32 14.73
N TYR A 325 11.56 -24.01 14.95
CA TYR A 325 11.65 -23.41 16.30
C TYR A 325 10.47 -23.81 17.18
N LEU A 326 9.24 -23.70 16.69
CA LEU A 326 8.04 -24.09 17.43
C LEU A 326 8.09 -25.57 17.82
N LYS A 327 8.45 -26.45 16.88
CA LYS A 327 8.56 -27.89 17.16
C LYS A 327 9.68 -28.21 18.16
N ALA A 328 10.83 -27.55 18.04
CA ALA A 328 11.91 -27.67 19.01
C ALA A 328 11.49 -27.20 20.42
N SER A 329 10.64 -26.17 20.50
CA SER A 329 10.07 -25.70 21.76
C SER A 329 9.05 -26.68 22.35
N GLU A 330 8.20 -27.30 21.53
CA GLU A 330 7.25 -28.34 21.97
C GLU A 330 7.96 -29.57 22.53
N GLU A 331 9.08 -29.97 21.93
CA GLU A 331 9.87 -31.15 22.33
C GLU A 331 10.93 -30.86 23.40
N GLY A 332 11.10 -29.59 23.82
CA GLY A 332 12.09 -29.19 24.82
C GLY A 332 13.55 -29.27 24.36
N ASN A 333 13.81 -29.28 23.04
CA ASN A 333 15.16 -29.36 22.48
C ASN A 333 15.84 -27.98 22.46
N LEU A 334 16.51 -27.63 23.55
CA LEU A 334 17.16 -26.32 23.75
C LEU A 334 18.22 -26.00 22.67
N LYS A 335 18.95 -27.01 22.18
CA LYS A 335 19.98 -26.82 21.13
C LYS A 335 19.35 -26.40 19.81
N ALA A 336 18.30 -27.10 19.37
CA ALA A 336 17.57 -26.77 18.16
C ALA A 336 16.83 -25.43 18.30
N GLN A 337 16.19 -25.19 19.46
CA GLN A 337 15.52 -23.94 19.77
C GLN A 337 16.47 -22.74 19.67
N ARG A 338 17.71 -22.86 20.17
CA ARG A 338 18.73 -21.81 20.03
C ARG A 338 19.20 -21.64 18.59
N ASN A 339 19.41 -22.74 17.86
CA ASN A 339 19.87 -22.68 16.46
C ASN A 339 18.83 -21.96 15.58
N TYR A 340 17.56 -22.33 15.66
CA TYR A 340 16.51 -21.69 14.87
C TYR A 340 16.13 -20.31 15.42
N GLY A 341 16.12 -20.14 16.73
CA GLY A 341 15.83 -18.86 17.36
C GLY A 341 16.86 -17.78 17.03
N THR A 342 18.16 -18.12 16.95
CA THR A 342 19.20 -17.17 16.51
C THR A 342 19.04 -16.74 15.06
N LYS A 343 18.56 -17.62 14.18
CA LYS A 343 18.22 -17.29 12.77
C LYS A 343 16.99 -16.38 12.64
N LEU A 344 16.19 -16.27 13.69
CA LEU A 344 14.96 -15.47 13.74
C LEU A 344 15.08 -14.24 14.64
N LYS A 345 16.16 -14.11 15.41
CA LYS A 345 16.35 -13.08 16.45
C LYS A 345 16.17 -11.64 15.96
N TYR A 346 16.46 -11.39 14.68
CA TYR A 346 16.32 -10.06 14.06
C TYR A 346 15.01 -9.89 13.29
N SER A 347 14.14 -10.89 13.30
CA SER A 347 12.82 -10.78 12.71
C SER A 347 11.88 -10.22 13.77
N GLU A 348 11.47 -8.97 13.59
CA GLU A 348 10.43 -8.32 14.42
C GLU A 348 9.05 -8.98 14.27
N VAL A 349 8.92 -9.92 13.33
CA VAL A 349 7.67 -10.60 12.98
C VAL A 349 7.35 -11.78 13.91
N PHE A 350 8.36 -12.56 14.29
CA PHE A 350 8.13 -13.82 14.98
C PHE A 350 8.40 -13.70 16.48
N ASN A 351 7.46 -14.18 17.30
CA ASN A 351 7.65 -14.24 18.74
C ASN A 351 8.59 -15.39 19.10
N VAL A 352 9.86 -15.08 19.33
CA VAL A 352 10.94 -16.06 19.57
C VAL A 352 11.67 -15.69 20.85
N THR A 353 11.69 -16.61 21.81
CA THR A 353 12.57 -16.54 22.99
C THR A 353 13.77 -17.44 22.74
N VAL A 354 14.98 -16.87 22.75
CA VAL A 354 16.23 -17.63 22.59
C VAL A 354 16.75 -17.98 23.98
N PRO A 355 16.86 -19.28 24.34
CA PRO A 355 17.44 -19.67 25.62
C PRO A 355 18.87 -19.14 25.76
N GLU A 356 19.20 -18.58 26.93
CA GLU A 356 20.59 -18.22 27.25
C GLU A 356 21.45 -19.49 27.26
N SER A 357 22.73 -19.38 26.88
CA SER A 357 23.62 -20.51 27.09
C SER A 357 23.69 -20.78 28.58
N GLU A 358 23.49 -22.03 28.98
CA GLU A 358 24.24 -22.50 30.15
C GLU A 358 25.69 -22.11 29.89
N ALA A 359 26.18 -21.14 30.65
CA ALA A 359 27.59 -20.92 30.77
C ALA A 359 28.17 -22.30 31.07
N SER A 360 29.11 -22.73 30.24
CA SER A 360 29.93 -23.88 30.53
C SER A 360 30.66 -23.61 31.85
N ASP A 361 30.03 -23.96 32.96
CA ASP A 361 30.69 -24.23 34.22
C ASP A 361 31.40 -25.57 34.08
N VAL A 362 32.59 -25.55 33.45
CA VAL A 362 33.76 -26.39 33.81
C VAL A 362 35.03 -25.66 33.42
#